data_AF-A0A6G3DHG5-F1
#
_entry.id   AF-A0A6G3DHG5-F1
#
_cell.length_a   1.000
_cell.length_b   1.000
_cell.length_c   1.000
_cell.angle_alpha   90.00
_cell.angle_beta   90.00
_cell.angle_gamma   90.00
#
_symmetry.space_group_name_H-M   'P 1'
#
loop_
_entity.id
_entity.type
_entity.pdbx_description
1 polymer ?
#
loop_
_entity_poly.entity_id
_entity_poly.type
_entity_poly.pdbx_seq_one_letter_code
_entity_poly.pdbx_strand_id
1 'polypeptide(L)'
;VADGVVKGRRDGDSATEQLQASLPAVVSVTDQSGEARYPSFKGIMAAKKKPVESWDLSDLDIDEDEVGLENAYTVVESAAERPARTAGTIVKDEGEGGKQLAEFLAGQKFI
;
A
#
# COMPACT_ATOMS: atom_id res chain seq x y z
N VAL A 1 -4.69 18.70 9.14
CA VAL A 1 -5.22 19.71 8.19
C VAL A 1 -5.67 20.91 9.01
N ALA A 2 -5.18 22.11 8.68
CA ALA A 2 -5.56 23.36 9.32
C ALA A 2 -5.34 24.51 8.35
N ASP A 3 -6.12 25.59 8.47
CA ASP A 3 -5.91 26.85 7.73
C ASP A 3 -5.80 26.69 6.20
N GLY A 4 -6.58 25.78 5.61
CA GLY A 4 -6.55 25.54 4.16
C GLY A 4 -5.32 24.76 3.67
N VAL A 5 -4.51 24.20 4.58
CA VAL A 5 -3.29 23.48 4.26
C VAL A 5 -3.30 22.08 4.88
N VAL A 6 -2.88 21.09 4.10
CA VAL A 6 -2.53 19.75 4.58
C VAL A 6 -1.01 19.67 4.76
N LYS A 7 -0.59 19.02 5.84
CA LYS A 7 0.81 18.71 6.13
C LYS A 7 0.92 17.22 6.41
N GLY A 8 2.01 16.59 6.01
CA GLY A 8 2.25 15.16 6.20
C GLY A 8 3.71 14.80 6.13
N ARG A 9 4.05 13.66 6.74
CA ARG A 9 5.34 13.01 6.60
C ARG A 9 5.25 11.96 5.49
N ARG A 10 6.23 11.90 4.60
CA ARG A 10 6.39 10.82 3.62
C ARG A 10 7.74 10.17 3.83
N ASP A 11 7.74 8.86 4.03
CA ASP A 11 8.96 8.07 4.07
C ASP A 11 9.25 7.52 2.67
N GLY A 12 10.43 7.83 2.13
CA GLY A 12 10.96 7.26 0.91
C GLY A 12 12.21 6.43 1.20
N ASP A 13 12.76 5.77 0.18
CA ASP A 13 13.84 4.79 0.34
C ASP A 13 15.10 5.35 1.01
N SER A 14 15.39 6.64 0.80
CA SER A 14 16.63 7.29 1.29
C SER A 14 16.38 8.31 2.41
N ALA A 15 15.15 8.80 2.57
CA ALA A 15 14.87 9.90 3.47
C ALA A 15 13.40 10.00 3.89
N THR A 16 13.20 10.65 5.03
CA THR A 16 11.89 11.13 5.48
C THR A 16 11.70 12.58 5.05
N GLU A 17 10.59 12.87 4.39
CA GLU A 17 10.22 14.21 3.94
C GLU A 17 9.04 14.77 4.75
N GLN A 18 9.10 16.07 5.05
CA GLN A 18 7.97 16.82 5.58
C GLN A 18 7.36 17.66 4.46
N LEU A 19 6.11 17.36 4.11
CA LEU A 19 5.42 17.93 2.97
C LEU A 19 4.23 18.79 3.40
N GLN A 20 3.90 19.79 2.59
CA GLN A 20 2.68 20.58 2.73
C GLN A 20 2.06 20.88 1.37
N ALA A 21 0.73 20.96 1.32
CA ALA A 21 -0.03 21.33 0.13
C ALA A 21 -1.25 22.18 0.50
N SER A 22 -1.60 23.13 -0.36
CA SER A 22 -2.84 23.90 -0.24
C SER A 22 -4.04 23.05 -0.65
N LEU A 23 -5.19 23.26 -0.01
CA LEU A 23 -6.44 22.59 -0.38
C LEU A 23 -7.09 23.25 -1.61
N PRO A 24 -7.80 22.48 -2.47
CA PRO A 24 -8.06 21.04 -2.35
C PRO A 24 -6.82 20.19 -2.70
N ALA A 25 -6.61 19.11 -1.94
CA ALA A 25 -5.48 18.20 -2.14
C ALA A 25 -5.93 16.74 -2.02
N VAL A 26 -5.32 15.87 -2.82
CA VAL A 26 -5.48 14.41 -2.73
C VAL A 26 -4.29 13.85 -1.96
N VAL A 27 -4.58 13.01 -0.96
CA VAL A 27 -3.55 12.40 -0.09
C VAL A 27 -3.79 10.90 -0.03
N SER A 28 -2.80 10.11 -0.44
CA SER A 28 -2.75 8.69 -0.16
C SER A 28 -2.20 8.46 1.25
N VAL A 29 -2.81 7.55 2.01
CA VAL A 29 -2.34 7.16 3.34
C VAL A 29 -1.87 5.71 3.33
N THR A 30 -0.83 5.41 4.10
CA THR A 30 -0.37 4.04 4.35
C THR A 30 -0.97 3.51 5.64
N ASP A 31 -0.76 2.21 5.92
CA ASP A 31 -1.09 1.57 7.20
C ASP A 31 -0.33 2.17 8.40
N GLN A 32 0.70 2.98 8.17
CA GLN A 32 1.45 3.71 9.19
C GLN A 32 0.76 5.01 9.65
N SER A 33 -0.39 5.38 9.04
CA SER A 33 -1.12 6.60 9.39
C SER A 33 -1.85 6.55 10.74
N GLY A 34 -1.83 5.40 11.42
CA GLY A 34 -2.39 5.16 12.75
C GLY A 34 -3.30 3.94 12.81
N GLU A 35 -3.63 3.48 14.02
CA GLU A 35 -4.53 2.34 14.20
C GLU A 35 -6.00 2.76 14.04
N ALA A 36 -6.77 1.91 13.36
CA ALA A 36 -8.22 2.08 13.27
C ALA A 36 -8.84 2.00 14.67
N ARG A 37 -9.59 3.04 15.05
CA ARG A 37 -10.25 3.07 16.36
C ARG A 37 -11.37 2.03 16.41
N TYR A 38 -11.47 1.33 17.54
CA TYR A 38 -12.59 0.42 17.76
C TYR A 38 -13.90 1.22 17.80
N PRO A 39 -14.92 0.83 17.00
CA PRO A 39 -16.17 1.58 16.97
C PRO A 39 -16.94 1.37 18.27
N SER A 40 -17.57 2.43 18.78
CA SER A 40 -18.50 2.30 19.90
C SER A 40 -19.79 1.59 19.46
N PHE A 41 -20.50 0.94 20.38
CA PHE A 41 -21.80 0.33 20.09
C PHE A 41 -22.78 1.33 19.45
N LYS A 42 -22.81 2.57 19.96
CA LYS A 42 -23.60 3.66 19.38
C LYS A 42 -23.16 3.99 17.94
N GLY A 43 -21.85 3.99 17.67
CA GLY A 43 -21.28 4.20 16.34
C GLY A 43 -21.68 3.10 15.35
N ILE A 44 -21.63 1.84 15.76
CA ILE A 44 -22.08 0.69 14.96
C ILE A 44 -23.58 0.83 14.62
N MET A 45 -24.41 1.14 15.61
CA MET A 45 -25.85 1.30 15.41
C MET A 45 -26.19 2.50 14.51
N ALA A 46 -25.44 3.60 14.60
CA ALA A 46 -25.61 4.76 13.74
C ALA A 46 -25.18 4.46 12.29
N ALA A 47 -24.04 3.80 12.10
CA ALA A 47 -23.55 3.40 10.78
C ALA A 47 -24.55 2.45 10.10
N LYS A 48 -25.09 1.45 10.82
CA LYS A 48 -26.10 0.51 10.30
C LYS A 48 -27.37 1.21 9.81
N LYS A 49 -27.76 2.33 10.42
CA LYS A 49 -28.98 3.07 10.04
C LYS A 49 -28.74 4.07 8.92
N LYS A 50 -27.49 4.44 8.64
CA LYS A 50 -27.17 5.41 7.59
C LYS A 50 -27.44 4.76 6.23
N PRO A 51 -28.28 5.35 5.36
CA PRO A 51 -28.46 4.85 4.01
C PRO A 51 -27.13 4.80 3.26
N VAL A 52 -26.91 3.71 2.53
CA VAL A 52 -25.81 3.60 1.59
C VAL A 52 -26.34 4.06 0.24
N GLU A 53 -25.82 5.17 -0.24
CA GLU A 53 -26.12 5.67 -1.57
C GLU A 53 -25.35 4.85 -2.60
N SER A 54 -26.06 4.38 -3.62
CA SER A 54 -25.49 3.66 -4.74
C SER A 54 -25.64 4.54 -5.97
N TRP A 55 -24.55 4.68 -6.72
CA TRP A 55 -24.47 5.52 -7.91
C TRP A 55 -24.19 4.61 -9.10
N ASP A 56 -24.96 4.76 -10.17
CA ASP A 56 -24.65 4.21 -11.49
C ASP A 56 -23.83 5.22 -12.30
N LEU A 57 -23.21 4.79 -13.41
CA LEU A 57 -22.41 5.68 -14.27
C LEU A 57 -23.24 6.86 -14.81
N SER A 58 -24.52 6.61 -15.13
CA SER A 58 -25.45 7.65 -15.58
C SER A 58 -25.73 8.72 -14.54
N ASP A 59 -25.64 8.38 -13.25
CA ASP A 59 -25.84 9.36 -12.18
C ASP A 59 -24.62 10.29 -12.01
N LEU A 60 -23.48 9.93 -12.61
CA LEU A 60 -22.20 10.64 -12.55
C LEU A 60 -21.83 11.31 -13.89
N ASP A 61 -22.69 11.21 -14.90
CA ASP A 61 -22.42 11.66 -16.28
C ASP A 61 -21.11 11.07 -16.86
N ILE A 62 -20.86 9.78 -16.62
CA ILE A 62 -19.68 9.04 -17.15
C ILE A 62 -20.13 8.08 -18.24
N ASP A 63 -19.46 8.11 -19.39
CA ASP A 63 -19.74 7.20 -20.50
C ASP A 63 -19.14 5.79 -20.26
N GLU A 64 -19.86 4.75 -20.69
CA GLU A 64 -19.44 3.35 -20.46
C GLU A 64 -18.13 3.00 -21.19
N ASP A 65 -17.83 3.65 -22.31
CA ASP A 65 -16.62 3.45 -23.10
C ASP A 65 -15.39 4.15 -22.49
N GLU A 66 -15.56 5.01 -21.47
CA GLU A 66 -14.45 5.63 -20.75
C GLU A 66 -13.89 4.74 -19.62
N VAL A 67 -14.60 3.68 -19.23
CA VAL A 67 -14.28 2.87 -18.04
C VAL A 67 -14.26 1.37 -18.35
N GLY A 68 -13.98 0.56 -17.31
CA GLY A 68 -13.99 -0.89 -17.43
C GLY A 68 -12.75 -1.46 -18.12
N LEU A 69 -12.80 -2.77 -18.39
CA LEU A 69 -11.65 -3.50 -18.94
C LEU A 69 -11.39 -3.15 -20.40
N GLU A 70 -12.44 -2.83 -21.16
CA GLU A 70 -12.33 -2.51 -22.60
C GLU A 70 -11.55 -1.21 -22.85
N ASN A 71 -11.57 -0.27 -21.90
CA ASN A 71 -10.82 0.99 -21.96
C ASN A 71 -9.58 1.03 -21.04
N ALA A 72 -9.13 -0.11 -20.51
CA ALA A 72 -7.95 -0.16 -19.66
C ALA A 72 -6.66 -0.12 -20.50
N TYR A 73 -5.68 0.70 -20.08
CA TYR A 73 -4.36 0.75 -20.73
C TYR A 73 -3.53 -0.53 -20.54
N THR A 74 -3.88 -1.38 -19.58
CA THR A 74 -3.14 -2.60 -19.24
C THR A 74 -4.12 -3.76 -19.03
N VAL A 75 -3.65 -4.97 -19.36
CA VAL A 75 -4.40 -6.21 -19.13
C VAL A 75 -3.53 -7.21 -18.37
N VAL A 76 -4.13 -7.96 -17.45
CA VAL A 76 -3.45 -9.04 -16.73
C VAL A 76 -3.41 -10.27 -17.64
N GLU A 77 -2.23 -10.59 -18.18
CA GLU A 77 -2.05 -11.75 -19.05
C GLU A 77 -1.98 -13.08 -18.28
N SER A 78 -1.38 -13.07 -17.09
CA SER A 78 -1.30 -14.24 -16.22
C SER A 78 -1.04 -13.85 -14.77
N ALA A 79 -1.43 -14.73 -13.85
CA ALA A 79 -1.09 -14.65 -12.44
C ALA A 79 -0.77 -16.06 -11.94
N ALA A 80 0.38 -16.23 -11.27
CA ALA A 80 0.83 -17.50 -10.73
C ALA A 80 1.23 -17.36 -9.27
N GLU A 81 0.97 -18.39 -8.47
CA GLU A 81 1.37 -18.42 -7.06
C GLU A 81 2.89 -18.48 -6.92
N ARG A 82 3.44 -17.75 -5.95
CA ARG A 82 4.87 -17.79 -5.66
C ARG A 82 5.22 -19.19 -5.14
N PRO A 83 6.25 -19.87 -5.69
CA PRO A 83 6.68 -21.17 -5.18
C PRO A 83 6.98 -21.15 -3.68
N ALA A 84 6.68 -22.25 -3.00
CA ALA A 84 6.96 -22.40 -1.58
C ALA A 84 8.47 -22.21 -1.28
N ARG A 85 8.77 -21.63 -0.11
CA ARG A 85 10.16 -21.47 0.34
C ARG A 85 10.80 -22.84 0.54
N THR A 86 11.98 -23.05 -0.02
CA THR A 86 12.81 -24.22 0.27
C THR A 86 13.66 -23.99 1.51
N ALA A 87 14.20 -25.07 2.09
CA ALA A 87 15.19 -24.96 3.15
C ALA A 87 16.39 -24.13 2.68
N GLY A 88 16.88 -23.24 3.54
CA GLY A 88 18.09 -22.45 3.27
C GLY A 88 19.36 -23.26 3.52
N THR A 89 20.50 -22.67 3.18
CA THR A 89 21.82 -23.27 3.43
C THR A 89 22.19 -23.09 4.90
N ILE A 90 22.54 -24.19 5.57
CA ILE A 90 23.09 -24.16 6.94
C ILE A 90 24.62 -24.11 6.82
N VAL A 91 25.22 -23.03 7.28
CA VAL A 91 26.67 -22.89 7.41
C VAL A 91 27.07 -23.20 8.84
N LYS A 92 27.90 -24.22 9.04
CA LYS A 92 28.56 -24.47 10.34
C LYS A 92 29.83 -23.67 10.39
N ASP A 93 30.00 -22.88 11.44
CA ASP A 93 31.18 -22.04 11.60
C ASP A 93 32.37 -22.86 12.13
N GLU A 94 33.36 -23.07 11.27
CA GLU A 94 34.65 -23.69 11.59
C GLU A 94 35.81 -22.66 11.50
N GLY A 95 35.48 -21.35 11.55
CA GLY A 95 36.42 -20.23 11.45
C GLY A 95 36.27 -19.37 10.18
N GLU A 96 35.47 -19.83 9.21
CA GLU A 96 35.21 -19.16 7.92
C GLU A 96 33.73 -18.73 7.75
N GLY A 97 32.88 -18.95 8.76
CA GLY A 97 31.42 -18.74 8.63
C GLY A 97 31.04 -17.31 8.25
N GLY A 98 31.75 -16.31 8.80
CA GLY A 98 31.53 -14.90 8.46
C GLY A 98 31.82 -14.57 6.98
N LYS A 99 32.84 -15.19 6.40
CA LYS A 99 33.18 -15.01 4.98
C LYS A 99 32.11 -15.65 4.08
N GLN A 100 31.69 -16.87 4.40
CA GLN A 100 30.64 -17.57 3.67
C GLN A 100 29.29 -16.84 3.70
N LEU A 101 28.95 -16.20 4.84
CA LEU A 101 27.77 -15.35 4.93
C LEU A 101 27.88 -14.11 4.04
N ALA A 102 29.00 -13.39 4.09
CA ALA A 102 29.21 -12.21 3.27
C ALA A 102 29.15 -12.53 1.76
N GLU A 103 29.76 -13.64 1.35
CA GLU A 103 29.69 -14.14 -0.03
C GLU A 103 28.25 -14.46 -0.45
N PHE A 104 27.46 -15.10 0.42
CA PHE A 104 26.05 -15.37 0.14
C PHE A 104 25.24 -14.08 -0.04
N LEU A 105 25.40 -13.10 0.87
CA LEU A 105 24.65 -11.84 0.83
C LEU A 105 25.00 -11.04 -0.43
N ALA A 106 26.28 -10.93 -0.77
CA ALA A 106 26.72 -10.25 -1.99
C ALA A 106 26.23 -10.99 -3.26
N GLY A 107 26.32 -12.32 -3.28
CA GLY A 107 25.86 -13.14 -4.41
C GLY A 107 24.36 -13.05 -4.65
N GLN A 108 23.55 -12.83 -3.61
CA GLN A 108 22.10 -12.62 -3.70
C GLN A 108 21.68 -11.15 -3.80
N LYS A 109 22.64 -10.20 -3.87
CA LYS A 109 22.40 -8.75 -3.91
C LYS A 109 21.60 -8.22 -2.72
N PHE A 110 21.83 -8.79 -1.54
CA PHE A 110 21.33 -8.24 -0.29
C PHE A 110 22.24 -7.14 0.27
N ILE A 111 23.51 -7.12 -0.15
CA ILE A 111 24.52 -6.08 0.12
C ILE A 111 25.32 -5.78 -1.15
#